data_AF-A0AAD6YUQ4-F1
#
_entry.id   AF-A0AAD6YUQ4-F1
#
_cell.length_a   1.000
_cell.length_b   1.000
_cell.length_c   1.000
_cell.angle_alpha   90.00
_cell.angle_beta   90.00
_cell.angle_gamma   90.00
#
_symmetry.space_group_name_H-M   'P 1'
#
loop_
_entity.id
_entity.type
_entity.pdbx_description
1 polymer ?
#
loop_
_entity_poly.entity_id
_entity_poly.type
_entity_poly.pdbx_seq_one_letter_code
_entity_poly.pdbx_strand_id
1 'polypeptide(L)'
;MTLRLKKHRAHGPHGADDAADATADTNARSGAQPPPHPTQRIPLPHNSMFVMGPATNTKWLHGIPHDKRPAAAKSPAETFQGGERINQMRIWGQGARGKTADAAGLVTHGEKESTDLLIAFGAENQMTEFDWDEYYGAGFDVVSFTTKEDK
;
A
#
# COMPACT_ATOMS: atom_id res chain seq x y z
N MET A 1 -9.85 3.29 11.74
CA MET A 1 -9.68 2.80 10.35
C MET A 1 -10.57 3.59 9.41
N THR A 2 -10.06 4.02 8.25
CA THR A 2 -10.87 4.66 7.20
C THR A 2 -11.01 3.68 6.03
N LEU A 3 -12.21 3.52 5.46
CA LEU A 3 -12.47 2.73 4.25
C LEU A 3 -13.16 3.59 3.18
N ARG A 4 -12.79 3.37 1.92
CA ARG A 4 -13.37 3.99 0.72
C ARG A 4 -13.46 2.95 -0.38
N LEU A 5 -14.52 2.96 -1.18
CA LEU A 5 -14.65 2.02 -2.30
C LEU A 5 -13.59 2.32 -3.37
N LYS A 6 -12.91 1.29 -3.88
CA LYS A 6 -12.00 1.42 -5.03
C LYS A 6 -12.81 1.76 -6.29
N LYS A 7 -12.26 2.59 -7.16
CA LYS A 7 -12.85 2.81 -8.49
C LYS A 7 -12.62 1.55 -9.32
N HIS A 8 -13.63 1.11 -10.05
CA HIS A 8 -13.47 0.03 -11.01
C HIS A 8 -12.60 0.52 -12.17
N ARG A 9 -11.34 0.08 -12.21
CA ARG A 9 -10.46 0.25 -13.36
C ARG A 9 -10.27 -1.12 -13.97
N ALA A 10 -10.82 -1.32 -15.16
CA ALA A 10 -10.55 -2.52 -15.95
C ALA A 10 -9.06 -2.52 -16.35
N HIS A 11 -8.44 -3.70 -16.35
CA HIS A 11 -7.10 -3.90 -16.87
C HIS A 11 -7.10 -3.58 -18.37
N GLY A 12 -6.65 -2.37 -18.73
CA GLY A 12 -6.38 -2.03 -20.12
C GLY A 12 -5.09 -2.73 -20.56
N PRO A 13 -5.01 -3.22 -21.81
CA PRO A 13 -3.80 -3.90 -22.28
C PRO A 13 -2.59 -2.97 -22.20
N HIS A 14 -1.48 -3.52 -21.73
CA HIS A 14 -0.20 -2.84 -21.63
C HIS A 14 0.29 -2.42 -23.04
N GLY A 15 0.30 -1.11 -23.31
CA GLY A 15 1.16 -0.47 -24.31
C GLY A 15 0.65 -0.38 -25.75
N ALA A 16 0.11 0.78 -26.11
CA ALA A 16 0.43 1.52 -27.34
C ALA A 16 -0.29 2.89 -27.28
N ASP A 17 0.31 3.89 -27.94
CA ASP A 17 -0.28 5.19 -28.31
C ASP A 17 0.01 6.40 -27.38
N ASP A 18 1.29 6.70 -27.18
CA ASP A 18 1.75 8.09 -27.06
C ASP A 18 2.16 8.59 -28.46
N ALA A 19 1.20 9.12 -29.24
CA ALA A 19 1.48 10.11 -30.29
C ALA A 19 0.19 10.77 -30.81
N ALA A 20 0.13 12.10 -30.66
CA ALA A 20 -0.69 13.07 -31.38
C ALA A 20 -2.22 13.02 -31.22
N ASP A 21 -2.79 14.02 -30.57
CA ASP A 21 -3.36 15.15 -31.33
C ASP A 21 -3.55 16.37 -30.43
N ALA A 22 -2.99 17.49 -30.88
CA ALA A 22 -3.16 18.80 -30.28
C ALA A 22 -4.22 19.53 -31.11
N THR A 23 -5.47 19.51 -30.67
CA THR A 23 -6.46 20.49 -31.11
C THR A 23 -7.25 21.00 -29.93
N ALA A 24 -7.12 22.30 -29.69
CA ALA A 24 -7.93 23.04 -28.77
C ALA A 24 -9.36 23.10 -29.30
N ASP A 25 -10.34 22.70 -28.49
CA ASP A 25 -11.62 23.41 -28.51
C ASP A 25 -12.26 23.46 -27.12
N THR A 26 -12.75 24.66 -26.88
CA THR A 26 -13.48 25.16 -25.73
C THR A 26 -14.71 24.32 -25.38
N ASN A 27 -14.86 23.96 -24.10
CA ASN A 27 -16.21 23.79 -23.56
C ASN A 27 -16.30 24.09 -22.06
N ALA A 28 -17.36 24.80 -21.72
CA ALA A 28 -17.64 25.41 -20.44
C ALA A 28 -17.58 24.41 -19.28
N ARG A 29 -16.82 24.76 -18.22
CA ARG A 29 -16.79 24.02 -16.96
C ARG A 29 -18.10 24.28 -16.20
N SER A 30 -19.14 23.51 -16.50
CA SER A 30 -20.29 23.33 -15.62
C SER A 30 -19.79 22.64 -14.35
N GLY A 31 -19.63 23.42 -13.28
CA GLY A 31 -19.02 23.03 -12.02
C GLY A 31 -19.89 22.14 -11.13
N ALA A 32 -20.20 20.92 -11.58
CA ALA A 32 -20.65 19.87 -10.68
C ALA A 32 -19.48 18.92 -10.42
N GLN A 33 -18.76 19.14 -9.31
CA GLN A 33 -17.81 18.14 -8.83
C GLN A 33 -18.58 16.84 -8.57
N PRO A 34 -18.08 15.68 -9.03
CA PRO A 34 -18.73 14.40 -8.73
C PRO A 34 -18.84 14.24 -7.20
N PRO A 35 -19.95 13.65 -6.70
CA PRO A 35 -20.16 13.50 -5.27
C PRO A 35 -18.98 12.75 -4.64
N PRO A 36 -18.49 13.20 -3.46
CA PRO A 36 -17.37 12.56 -2.79
C PRO A 36 -17.70 11.09 -2.50
N HIS A 37 -16.73 10.21 -2.74
CA HIS A 37 -16.91 8.78 -2.49
C HIS A 37 -17.31 8.52 -1.03
N PRO A 38 -18.29 7.64 -0.78
CA PRO A 38 -18.69 7.29 0.58
C PRO A 38 -17.48 6.77 1.36
N THR A 39 -17.21 7.44 2.47
CA THR A 39 -16.08 7.14 3.36
C THR A 39 -16.62 6.61 4.67
N GLN A 40 -16.23 5.39 5.03
CA GLN A 40 -16.59 4.79 6.32
C GLN A 40 -15.43 4.97 7.30
N ARG A 41 -15.73 5.41 8.51
CA ARG A 41 -14.75 5.50 9.61
C ARG A 41 -15.15 4.52 10.70
N ILE A 42 -14.28 3.54 10.94
CA ILE A 42 -14.48 2.52 11.97
C ILE A 42 -13.58 2.88 13.16
N PRO A 43 -14.14 3.20 14.34
CA PRO A 43 -13.34 3.38 15.55
C PRO A 43 -12.69 2.04 15.92
N LEU A 44 -11.43 2.09 16.35
CA LEU A 44 -10.69 0.92 16.82
C LEU A 44 -10.33 1.12 18.30
N PRO A 45 -11.20 0.73 19.25
CA PRO A 45 -10.90 0.77 20.68
C PRO A 45 -9.69 -0.11 21.06
N HIS A 46 -9.20 0.05 22.28
CA HIS A 46 -8.13 -0.80 22.81
C HIS A 46 -8.47 -2.29 22.69
N ASN A 47 -7.51 -3.12 22.27
CA ASN A 47 -7.67 -4.56 21.99
C ASN A 47 -8.73 -4.93 20.95
N SER A 48 -9.17 -3.98 20.12
CA SER A 48 -9.95 -4.30 18.93
C SER A 48 -9.04 -4.77 17.80
N MET A 49 -9.55 -5.68 16.97
CA MET A 49 -8.89 -6.17 15.76
C MET A 49 -9.78 -5.85 14.55
N PHE A 50 -9.16 -5.36 13.48
CA PHE A 50 -9.82 -5.18 12.19
C PHE A 50 -9.22 -6.15 11.19
N VAL A 51 -10.05 -7.04 10.62
CA VAL A 51 -9.63 -8.08 9.68
C VAL A 51 -10.26 -7.83 8.32
N MET A 52 -9.46 -7.88 7.27
CA MET A 52 -9.91 -7.79 5.89
C MET A 52 -9.29 -8.95 5.10
N GLY A 53 -10.14 -9.78 4.47
CA GLY A 53 -9.66 -10.86 3.59
C GLY A 53 -9.29 -10.33 2.20
N PRO A 54 -8.55 -11.12 1.38
CA PRO A 54 -8.14 -10.72 0.04
C PRO A 54 -9.28 -10.22 -0.85
N ALA A 55 -10.41 -10.94 -0.89
CA ALA A 55 -11.57 -10.57 -1.69
C ALA A 55 -12.26 -9.25 -1.26
N THR A 56 -12.12 -8.88 0.02
CA THR A 56 -12.58 -7.57 0.51
C THR A 56 -11.51 -6.51 0.22
N ASN A 57 -10.23 -6.85 0.34
CA ASN A 57 -9.12 -5.94 0.09
C ASN A 57 -9.06 -5.40 -1.35
N THR A 58 -9.46 -6.19 -2.34
CA THR A 58 -9.56 -5.72 -3.73
C THR A 58 -10.68 -4.69 -3.95
N LYS A 59 -11.64 -4.57 -3.02
CA LYS A 59 -12.80 -3.67 -3.17
C LYS A 59 -12.64 -2.35 -2.43
N TRP A 60 -11.77 -2.29 -1.42
CA TRP A 60 -11.69 -1.15 -0.51
C TRP A 60 -10.28 -0.57 -0.41
N LEU A 61 -10.17 0.75 -0.57
CA LEU A 61 -9.04 1.53 -0.09
C LEU A 61 -9.20 1.70 1.41
N HIS A 62 -8.15 1.39 2.17
CA HIS A 62 -8.19 1.51 3.61
C HIS A 62 -6.92 2.18 4.15
N GLY A 63 -7.03 2.80 5.33
CA GLY A 63 -5.87 3.48 5.92
C GLY A 63 -6.08 3.92 7.36
N ILE A 64 -4.97 3.96 8.09
CA ILE A 64 -4.87 4.53 9.42
C ILE A 64 -4.21 5.90 9.26
N PRO A 65 -4.85 7.01 9.68
CA PRO A 65 -4.23 8.32 9.62
C PRO A 65 -2.92 8.34 10.42
N HIS A 66 -1.91 9.02 9.87
CA HIS A 66 -0.65 9.21 10.57
C HIS A 66 -0.86 9.99 11.88
N ASP A 67 -0.18 9.57 12.94
CA ASP A 67 -0.17 10.30 14.20
C ASP A 67 0.74 11.53 14.08
N LYS A 68 0.11 12.71 14.09
CA LYS A 68 0.79 14.00 13.95
C LYS A 68 1.11 14.66 15.30
N ARG A 69 0.95 13.96 16.43
CA ARG A 69 1.35 14.49 17.74
C ARG A 69 2.86 14.77 17.77
N PRO A 70 3.31 15.88 18.39
CA PRO A 70 4.73 16.14 18.61
C PRO A 70 5.41 15.00 19.35
N ALA A 71 6.70 14.75 19.10
CA ALA A 71 7.44 13.66 19.73
C ALA A 71 7.40 13.74 21.27
N ALA A 72 7.42 14.96 21.84
CA ALA A 72 7.30 15.19 23.27
C ALA A 72 5.97 14.73 23.91
N ALA A 73 4.92 14.55 23.09
CA ALA A 73 3.61 14.07 23.53
C ALA A 73 3.45 12.54 23.38
N LYS A 74 4.47 11.84 22.88
CA LYS A 74 4.49 10.39 22.75
C LYS A 74 5.12 9.78 24.00
N SER A 75 4.57 8.66 24.45
CA SER A 75 5.12 7.88 25.55
C SER A 75 6.46 7.24 25.17
N PRO A 76 7.32 6.89 26.15
CA PRO A 76 8.57 6.20 25.88
C PRO A 76 8.39 4.89 25.09
N ALA A 77 7.28 4.18 25.33
CA ALA A 77 6.95 2.96 24.60
C ALA A 77 6.62 3.23 23.11
N GLU A 78 5.98 4.37 22.80
CA GLU A 78 5.67 4.79 21.43
C GLU A 78 6.90 5.28 20.65
N THR A 79 7.97 5.67 21.35
CA THR A 79 9.23 6.17 20.75
C THR A 79 10.38 5.17 20.86
N PHE A 80 10.13 3.95 21.35
CA PHE A 80 11.15 2.91 21.47
C PHE A 80 11.79 2.63 20.10
N GLN A 81 13.11 2.48 20.05
CA GLN A 81 13.88 2.31 18.79
C GLN A 81 13.57 3.39 17.73
N GLY A 82 13.50 4.67 18.12
CA GLY A 82 13.17 5.76 17.20
C GLY A 82 11.73 5.74 16.69
N GLY A 83 10.86 4.91 17.29
CA GLY A 83 9.50 4.67 16.81
C GLY A 83 9.39 3.60 15.72
N GLU A 84 10.47 2.86 15.46
CA GLU A 84 10.46 1.70 14.57
C GLU A 84 9.53 0.61 15.10
N ARG A 85 8.70 0.06 14.22
CA ARG A 85 7.71 -0.96 14.58
C ARG A 85 8.27 -2.38 14.50
N ILE A 86 9.22 -2.63 13.61
CA ILE A 86 9.83 -3.95 13.38
C ILE A 86 11.27 -3.71 12.95
N ASN A 87 12.22 -4.32 13.68
CA ASN A 87 13.62 -4.38 13.29
C ASN A 87 14.07 -5.84 13.41
N GLN A 88 14.12 -6.53 12.27
CA GLN A 88 14.44 -7.96 12.18
C GLN A 88 15.41 -8.19 11.02
N MET A 89 16.43 -9.02 11.24
CA MET A 89 17.43 -9.36 10.22
C MET A 89 16.98 -10.49 9.28
N ARG A 90 16.01 -11.30 9.72
CA ARG A 90 15.50 -12.45 8.98
C ARG A 90 13.98 -12.43 8.94
N ILE A 91 13.40 -12.83 7.81
CA ILE A 91 11.98 -12.80 7.56
C ILE A 91 11.48 -14.14 7.02
N TRP A 92 10.29 -14.53 7.45
CA TRP A 92 9.55 -15.68 6.94
C TRP A 92 8.04 -15.47 7.12
N GLY A 93 7.22 -16.26 6.42
CA GLY A 93 5.77 -16.21 6.50
C GLY A 93 5.11 -16.12 5.13
N GLN A 94 3.80 -15.88 5.11
CA GLN A 94 3.02 -15.91 3.86
C GLN A 94 3.51 -14.90 2.82
N GLY A 95 3.89 -13.69 3.26
CA GLY A 95 4.41 -12.64 2.36
C GLY A 95 5.91 -12.74 2.05
N ALA A 96 6.68 -13.51 2.81
CA ALA A 96 8.11 -13.68 2.60
C ALA A 96 8.41 -14.76 1.56
N ARG A 97 9.64 -14.82 1.05
CA ARG A 97 10.06 -15.93 0.17
C ARG A 97 10.10 -17.24 0.94
N GLY A 98 10.68 -17.20 2.14
CA GLY A 98 10.66 -18.31 3.10
C GLY A 98 9.31 -18.42 3.80
N LYS A 99 8.58 -19.53 3.63
CA LYS A 99 7.27 -19.71 4.30
C LYS A 99 7.37 -20.26 5.73
N THR A 100 8.53 -20.79 6.11
CA THR A 100 8.82 -21.38 7.43
C THR A 100 10.06 -20.74 8.05
N ALA A 101 10.20 -20.86 9.37
CA ALA A 101 11.36 -20.33 10.10
C ALA A 101 12.69 -20.91 9.61
N ASP A 102 12.75 -22.19 9.25
CA ASP A 102 13.97 -22.83 8.74
C ASP A 102 14.37 -22.28 7.36
N ALA A 103 13.38 -21.84 6.57
CA ALA A 103 13.57 -21.21 5.27
C ALA A 103 13.71 -19.68 5.35
N ALA A 104 13.87 -19.10 6.54
CA ALA A 104 13.89 -17.66 6.71
C ALA A 104 15.05 -17.00 5.95
N GLY A 105 14.70 -16.08 5.04
CA GLY A 105 15.63 -15.28 4.26
C GLY A 105 16.21 -14.12 5.05
N LEU A 106 17.30 -13.53 4.55
CA LEU A 106 17.81 -12.25 5.06
C LEU A 106 16.95 -11.11 4.52
N VAL A 107 16.66 -10.13 5.36
CA VAL A 107 15.95 -8.92 4.91
C VAL A 107 16.81 -8.17 3.89
N THR A 108 16.23 -7.85 2.74
CA THR A 108 16.90 -7.12 1.66
C THR A 108 16.52 -5.65 1.71
N HIS A 109 17.52 -4.79 1.49
CA HIS A 109 17.36 -3.34 1.32
C HIS A 109 17.65 -2.92 -0.13
N GLY A 110 17.60 -3.86 -1.07
CA GLY A 110 17.92 -3.62 -2.47
C GLY A 110 16.84 -2.78 -3.17
N GLU A 111 17.27 -1.85 -4.04
CA GLU A 111 16.35 -1.00 -4.80
C GLU A 111 15.42 -1.82 -5.70
N LYS A 112 15.92 -2.91 -6.31
CA LYS A 112 15.13 -3.73 -7.24
C LYS A 112 13.93 -4.39 -6.55
N GLU A 113 14.17 -5.20 -5.51
CA GLU A 113 13.10 -5.95 -4.84
C GLU A 113 12.10 -5.01 -4.16
N SER A 114 12.59 -3.89 -3.61
CA SER A 114 11.75 -2.82 -3.09
C SER A 114 10.87 -2.20 -4.17
N THR A 115 11.41 -1.97 -5.37
CA THR A 115 10.66 -1.42 -6.50
C THR A 115 9.60 -2.40 -7.00
N ASP A 116 9.95 -3.68 -7.13
CA ASP A 116 9.01 -4.73 -7.53
C ASP A 116 7.83 -4.83 -6.54
N LEU A 117 8.11 -4.75 -5.24
CA LEU A 117 7.09 -4.71 -4.20
C LEU A 117 6.19 -3.47 -4.31
N LEU A 118 6.77 -2.29 -4.58
CA LEU A 118 6.01 -1.06 -4.78
C LEU A 118 5.11 -1.12 -6.03
N ILE A 119 5.59 -1.74 -7.11
CA ILE A 119 4.81 -1.96 -8.32
C ILE A 119 3.62 -2.88 -8.03
N ALA A 120 3.85 -4.00 -7.34
CA ALA A 120 2.79 -4.93 -6.94
C ALA A 120 1.73 -4.25 -6.07
N PHE A 121 2.16 -3.49 -5.06
CA PHE A 121 1.27 -2.71 -4.20
C PHE A 121 0.50 -1.63 -4.98
N GLY A 122 1.14 -0.99 -5.95
CA GLY A 122 0.51 -0.04 -6.84
C GLY A 122 -0.61 -0.68 -7.67
N ALA A 123 -0.35 -1.84 -8.25
CA ALA A 123 -1.34 -2.62 -9.00
C ALA A 123 -2.53 -3.04 -8.12
N GLU A 124 -2.26 -3.60 -6.93
CA GLU A 124 -3.28 -3.99 -5.95
C GLU A 124 -4.22 -2.84 -5.58
N ASN A 125 -3.69 -1.62 -5.45
CA ASN A 125 -4.49 -0.45 -5.09
C ASN A 125 -5.38 0.06 -6.23
N GLN A 126 -4.99 -0.19 -7.49
CA GLN A 126 -5.71 0.30 -8.66
C GLN A 126 -6.69 -0.71 -9.26
N MET A 127 -6.49 -2.01 -9.00
CA MET A 127 -7.27 -3.09 -9.59
C MET A 127 -8.29 -3.67 -8.61
N THR A 128 -9.52 -3.90 -9.10
CA THR A 128 -10.58 -4.58 -8.34
C THR A 128 -10.59 -6.10 -8.56
N GLU A 129 -10.00 -6.54 -9.66
CA GLU A 129 -9.66 -7.94 -9.95
C GLU A 129 -8.14 -8.02 -9.95
N PHE A 130 -7.58 -8.68 -8.95
CA PHE A 130 -6.14 -8.69 -8.69
C PHE A 130 -5.68 -10.13 -8.47
N ASP A 131 -4.69 -10.56 -9.26
CA ASP A 131 -4.07 -11.87 -9.12
C ASP A 131 -3.01 -11.83 -8.01
N TRP A 132 -3.30 -12.48 -6.89
CA TRP A 132 -2.39 -12.50 -5.76
C TRP A 132 -1.17 -13.38 -6.01
N ASP A 133 -1.31 -14.44 -6.79
CA ASP A 133 -0.23 -15.40 -7.04
C ASP A 133 0.78 -14.82 -8.04
N GLU A 134 0.28 -14.15 -9.09
CA GLU A 134 1.14 -13.46 -10.06
C GLU A 134 2.04 -12.41 -9.40
N TYR A 135 1.47 -11.57 -8.52
CA TYR A 135 2.18 -10.42 -7.95
C TYR A 135 2.93 -10.74 -6.65
N TYR A 136 2.37 -11.61 -5.78
CA TYR A 136 2.92 -11.88 -4.45
C TYR A 136 3.29 -13.35 -4.22
N GLY A 137 3.00 -14.27 -5.14
CA GLY A 137 3.24 -15.71 -4.95
C GLY A 137 4.71 -16.04 -4.67
N ALA A 138 5.63 -15.35 -5.34
CA ALA A 138 7.07 -15.48 -5.10
C ALA A 138 7.51 -14.99 -3.71
N GLY A 139 6.75 -14.07 -3.10
CA GLY A 139 7.08 -13.39 -1.85
C GLY A 139 8.19 -12.34 -1.98
N PHE A 140 8.35 -11.54 -0.92
CA PHE A 140 9.34 -10.46 -0.84
C PHE A 140 10.04 -10.51 0.52
N ASP A 141 11.37 -10.42 0.51
CA ASP A 141 12.15 -10.35 1.76
C ASP A 141 12.46 -8.89 2.15
N VAL A 142 11.54 -7.96 1.85
CA VAL A 142 11.67 -6.51 2.13
C VAL A 142 10.80 -6.13 3.33
N VAL A 143 11.40 -5.53 4.36
CA VAL A 143 10.70 -5.07 5.59
C VAL A 143 10.54 -3.55 5.64
N SER A 144 11.52 -2.80 5.14
CA SER A 144 11.53 -1.34 5.17
C SER A 144 12.13 -0.76 3.89
N PHE A 145 11.60 0.38 3.48
CA PHE A 145 12.14 1.16 2.37
C PHE A 145 13.13 2.18 2.92
N THR A 146 14.36 2.15 2.43
CA THR A 146 15.29 3.24 2.66
C THR A 146 14.91 4.40 1.75
N THR A 147 14.43 5.50 2.31
CA THR A 147 14.43 6.76 1.58
C THR A 147 15.88 7.13 1.31
N LYS A 148 16.24 7.47 0.07
CA LYS A 148 17.58 8.01 -0.25
C LYS A 148 17.91 9.06 0.80
N GLU A 149 18.99 8.85 1.54
CA GLU A 149 19.41 9.79 2.58
C GLU A 149 19.52 11.19 1.98
N ASP A 150 18.89 12.14 2.65
CA ASP A 150 19.23 13.56 2.56
C ASP A 150 20.74 13.67 2.79
N LYS A 151 21.47 13.86 1.69
CA LYS A 151 22.92 13.98 1.67
C LYS A 151 23.36 15.32 2.24
#